data_AF-A0A8T5ZBA1-F1
#
_entry.id   AF-A0A8T5ZBA1-F1
#
_cell.length_a   1.000
_cell.length_b   1.000
_cell.length_c   1.000
_cell.angle_alpha   90.00
_cell.angle_beta   90.00
_cell.angle_gamma   90.00
#
_symmetry.space_group_name_H-M   'P 1'
#
loop_
_entity.id
_entity.type
_entity.pdbx_description
1 polymer ?
#
loop_
_entity_poly.entity_id
_entity_poly.type
_entity_poly.pdbx_seq_one_letter_code
_entity_poly.pdbx_strand_id
1 'polypeptide(L)'
;MESNSPNIDFIELFLFLKKKIVSIVLFVVFSLILSSIFLLANKNKININYELNMIANSPGMIINCGDDFYCKANIIQSIINNKSKFITSNIDERGKKINLSWAGDDRYKPLVTAEVNAIHKAINDWYIQDYKTYKSIVNNQDSNYINGTETYAKVALLTKTNTSGERNFISINTEIVNKKYKPALIMTLTLIMAIILSSSYHIIKRSVLDYKNKSNGSFY
;
A
#
# COMPACT_ATOMS: atom_id res chain seq x y z
N MET A 1 -18.21 5.69 57.00
CA MET A 1 -17.59 6.77 56.21
C MET A 1 -17.86 6.48 54.76
N GLU A 2 -18.77 7.23 54.16
CA GLU A 2 -19.28 7.03 52.81
C GLU A 2 -18.18 7.42 51.80
N SER A 3 -17.77 6.46 50.98
CA SER A 3 -16.77 6.66 49.93
C SER A 3 -17.41 7.41 48.77
N ASN A 4 -17.46 8.74 48.86
CA ASN A 4 -17.82 9.56 47.71
C ASN A 4 -16.70 9.47 46.67
N SER A 5 -16.89 8.57 45.71
CA SER A 5 -16.15 8.60 44.44
C SER A 5 -16.24 10.01 43.88
N PRO A 6 -15.12 10.69 43.56
CA PRO A 6 -15.19 11.98 42.90
C PRO A 6 -15.70 11.75 41.48
N ASN A 7 -17.02 11.79 41.30
CA ASN A 7 -17.61 11.77 39.97
C ASN A 7 -17.11 13.01 39.23
N ILE A 8 -16.44 12.79 38.09
CA ILE A 8 -16.02 13.85 37.19
C ILE A 8 -17.29 14.57 36.73
N ASP A 9 -17.46 15.82 37.17
CA ASP A 9 -18.57 16.65 36.72
C ASP A 9 -18.27 17.18 35.31
N PHE A 10 -18.76 16.46 34.31
CA PHE A 10 -18.63 16.84 32.89
C PHE A 10 -19.25 18.21 32.59
N ILE A 11 -20.27 18.64 33.34
CA ILE A 11 -20.93 19.94 33.15
C ILE A 11 -19.99 21.05 33.64
N GLU A 12 -19.39 20.87 34.81
CA GLU A 12 -18.40 21.81 35.34
C GLU A 12 -17.17 21.90 34.41
N LEU A 13 -16.69 20.76 33.92
CA LEU A 13 -15.57 20.69 32.97
C LEU A 13 -15.89 21.43 31.66
N PHE A 14 -17.10 21.23 31.14
CA PHE A 14 -17.58 21.89 29.92
C PHE A 14 -17.67 23.41 30.12
N LEU A 15 -18.25 23.87 31.23
CA LEU A 15 -18.32 25.30 31.55
C LEU A 15 -16.93 25.93 31.74
N PHE A 16 -15.99 25.18 32.33
CA PHE A 16 -14.60 25.59 32.43
C PHE A 16 -13.93 25.74 31.05
N LEU A 17 -14.05 24.74 30.18
CA LEU A 17 -13.49 24.80 28.82
C LEU A 17 -14.15 25.91 27.98
N LYS A 18 -15.46 26.16 28.16
CA LYS A 18 -16.16 27.28 27.52
C LYS A 18 -15.51 28.63 27.87
N LYS A 19 -15.05 28.83 29.11
CA LYS A 19 -14.29 30.05 29.50
C LYS A 19 -12.92 30.15 28.83
N LYS A 20 -12.38 29.04 28.32
CA LYS A 20 -11.09 28.98 27.60
C LYS A 20 -11.24 28.93 26.08
N ILE A 21 -12.47 29.14 25.56
CA ILE A 21 -12.77 29.01 24.13
C ILE A 21 -11.86 29.84 23.23
N VAL A 22 -11.50 31.07 23.62
CA VAL A 22 -10.61 31.94 22.83
C VAL A 22 -9.23 31.31 22.66
N SER A 23 -8.66 30.75 23.74
CA SER A 23 -7.37 30.07 23.69
C SER A 23 -7.43 28.77 22.88
N ILE A 24 -8.54 28.04 22.98
CA ILE A 24 -8.77 26.81 22.21
C ILE A 24 -8.87 27.15 20.71
N VAL A 25 -9.66 28.16 20.36
CA VAL A 25 -9.82 28.63 18.97
C VAL A 25 -8.49 29.10 18.40
N LEU A 26 -7.68 29.86 19.16
CA LEU A 26 -6.35 30.30 18.71
C LEU A 26 -5.44 29.10 18.40
N PHE A 27 -5.44 28.07 19.26
CA PHE A 27 -4.65 26.86 19.05
C PHE A 27 -5.12 26.08 17.82
N VAL A 28 -6.44 26.00 17.60
CA VAL A 28 -7.02 25.38 16.40
C VAL A 28 -6.57 26.14 15.14
N VAL A 29 -6.66 27.46 15.12
CA VAL A 29 -6.24 28.28 13.97
C VAL A 29 -4.76 28.05 13.65
N PHE A 30 -3.89 28.06 14.67
CA PHE A 30 -2.47 27.78 14.46
C PHE A 30 -2.22 26.37 13.91
N SER A 31 -2.91 25.36 14.45
CA SER A 31 -2.80 23.98 13.99
C SER A 31 -3.23 23.81 12.54
N LEU A 32 -4.31 24.50 12.12
CA LEU A 32 -4.79 24.50 10.75
C LEU A 32 -3.81 25.18 9.78
N ILE A 33 -3.13 26.26 10.20
CA ILE A 33 -2.08 26.90 9.39
C ILE A 33 -0.92 25.92 9.15
N LEU A 34 -0.43 25.26 10.20
CA LEU A 34 0.65 24.27 10.07
C LEU A 34 0.25 23.10 9.16
N SER A 35 -0.98 22.60 9.32
CA SER A 35 -1.54 21.54 8.48
C SER A 35 -1.65 21.97 7.01
N SER A 36 -2.03 23.23 6.77
CA SER A 36 -2.08 23.81 5.42
C SER A 36 -0.69 23.90 4.78
N ILE A 37 0.33 24.34 5.53
CA ILE A 37 1.73 24.37 5.07
C ILE A 37 2.21 22.95 4.75
N PHE A 38 1.91 21.97 5.61
CA PHE A 38 2.25 20.57 5.38
C PHE A 38 1.63 20.03 4.08
N LEU A 39 0.35 20.33 3.84
CA LEU A 39 -0.34 19.93 2.62
C LEU A 39 0.24 20.61 1.37
N LEU A 40 0.61 21.90 1.46
CA LEU A 40 1.25 22.62 0.37
C LEU A 40 2.62 22.03 0.02
N ALA A 41 3.45 21.74 1.02
CA ALA A 41 4.75 21.12 0.84
C ALA A 41 4.66 19.72 0.21
N ASN A 42 3.58 18.98 0.48
CA ASN A 42 3.37 17.62 0.00
C ASN A 42 2.33 17.52 -1.13
N LYS A 43 1.95 18.63 -1.76
CA LYS A 43 0.84 18.67 -2.73
C LYS A 43 1.06 17.76 -3.96
N ASN A 44 2.32 17.55 -4.33
CA ASN A 44 2.76 16.75 -5.47
C ASN A 44 2.98 15.28 -5.12
N LYS A 45 2.82 14.87 -3.85
CA LYS A 45 3.04 13.48 -3.46
C LYS A 45 1.84 12.63 -3.89
N ILE A 46 2.11 11.59 -4.67
CA ILE A 46 1.13 10.67 -5.23
C ILE A 46 1.47 9.22 -4.91
N ASN A 47 0.46 8.37 -4.94
CA ASN A 47 0.57 6.92 -4.98
C ASN A 47 0.06 6.47 -6.35
N ILE A 48 0.85 5.64 -7.04
CA ILE A 48 0.51 5.05 -8.32
C ILE A 48 0.38 3.56 -8.12
N ASN A 49 -0.76 3.00 -8.54
CA ASN A 49 -0.99 1.56 -8.54
C ASN A 49 -1.23 1.06 -9.96
N TYR A 50 -0.68 -0.10 -10.28
CA TYR A 50 -0.98 -0.87 -11.47
C TYR A 50 -1.43 -2.27 -11.07
N GLU A 51 -2.26 -2.87 -11.89
CA GLU A 51 -2.69 -4.26 -11.72
C GLU A 51 -2.11 -5.09 -12.84
N LEU A 52 -1.35 -6.13 -12.49
CA LEU A 52 -0.82 -7.09 -13.42
C LEU A 52 -1.66 -8.35 -13.38
N ASN A 53 -2.23 -8.71 -14.53
CA ASN A 53 -3.01 -9.92 -14.72
C ASN A 53 -2.25 -10.89 -15.64
N MET A 54 -2.18 -12.15 -15.24
CA MET A 54 -1.66 -13.22 -16.07
C MET A 54 -2.74 -13.63 -17.08
N ILE A 55 -2.42 -13.55 -18.38
CA ILE A 55 -3.33 -13.91 -19.47
C ILE A 55 -3.10 -15.36 -19.89
N ALA A 56 -1.85 -15.81 -19.88
CA ALA A 56 -1.45 -17.15 -20.24
C ALA A 56 -0.47 -17.72 -19.21
N ASN A 57 -0.45 -19.05 -19.07
CA ASN A 57 0.55 -19.74 -18.27
C ASN A 57 1.78 -20.07 -19.13
N SER A 58 2.96 -20.05 -18.52
CA SER A 58 4.16 -20.57 -19.16
C SER A 58 4.23 -22.09 -19.00
N PRO A 59 4.97 -22.83 -19.84
CA PRO A 59 5.19 -24.26 -19.66
C PRO A 59 5.74 -24.61 -18.27
N GLY A 60 6.76 -23.88 -17.80
CA GLY A 60 7.34 -24.06 -16.47
C GLY A 60 6.34 -23.79 -15.34
N MET A 61 5.43 -22.84 -15.50
CA MET A 61 4.33 -22.62 -14.55
C MET A 61 3.36 -23.79 -14.50
N ILE A 62 3.01 -24.37 -15.65
CA ILE A 62 2.09 -25.52 -15.70
C ILE A 62 2.73 -26.73 -15.02
N ILE A 63 4.01 -26.97 -15.28
CA ILE A 63 4.75 -28.11 -14.72
C ILE A 63 4.95 -27.95 -13.21
N ASN A 64 5.42 -26.78 -12.76
CA ASN A 64 5.84 -26.59 -11.38
C ASN A 64 4.70 -26.19 -10.43
N CYS A 65 3.69 -25.49 -10.95
CA CYS A 65 2.61 -24.94 -10.13
C CYS A 65 1.23 -25.52 -10.44
N GLY A 66 1.04 -26.24 -11.55
CA GLY A 66 -0.28 -26.74 -11.95
C GLY A 66 -1.31 -25.60 -12.04
N ASP A 67 -2.32 -25.65 -11.17
CA ASP A 67 -3.39 -24.64 -11.08
C ASP A 67 -3.24 -23.64 -9.92
N ASP A 68 -2.21 -23.78 -9.09
CA ASP A 68 -1.97 -22.88 -7.95
C ASP A 68 -1.57 -21.47 -8.45
N PHE A 69 -2.47 -20.51 -8.22
CA PHE A 69 -2.25 -19.12 -8.58
C PHE A 69 -1.11 -18.49 -7.78
N TYR A 70 -1.02 -18.77 -6.47
CA TYR A 70 0.00 -18.16 -5.62
C TYR A 70 1.40 -18.60 -6.03
N CYS A 71 1.57 -19.89 -6.35
CA CYS A 71 2.82 -20.42 -6.91
C CYS A 71 3.21 -19.69 -8.21
N LYS A 72 2.27 -19.54 -9.16
CA LYS A 72 2.51 -18.81 -10.43
C LYS A 72 2.84 -17.35 -10.19
N ALA A 73 2.11 -16.69 -9.31
CA ALA A 73 2.30 -15.28 -8.98
C ALA A 73 3.66 -15.02 -8.32
N ASN A 74 4.15 -15.93 -7.47
CA ASN A 74 5.49 -15.84 -6.88
C ASN A 74 6.62 -15.87 -7.91
N ILE A 75 6.48 -16.70 -8.96
CA ILE A 75 7.46 -16.72 -10.07
C ILE A 75 7.55 -15.33 -10.72
N ILE A 76 6.39 -14.74 -11.06
CA ILE A 76 6.34 -13.39 -11.65
C ILE A 76 6.84 -12.33 -10.68
N GLN A 77 6.48 -12.42 -9.40
CA GLN A 77 6.93 -11.50 -8.37
C GLN A 77 8.46 -11.51 -8.23
N SER A 78 9.09 -12.68 -8.31
CA SER A 78 10.55 -12.80 -8.32
C SER A 78 11.19 -12.09 -9.51
N ILE A 79 10.58 -12.17 -10.69
CA ILE A 79 11.06 -11.46 -11.89
C ILE A 79 10.93 -9.95 -11.69
N ILE A 80 9.80 -9.48 -11.16
CA ILE A 80 9.56 -8.07 -10.84
C ILE A 80 10.62 -7.55 -9.86
N ASN A 81 10.84 -8.26 -8.75
CA ASN A 81 11.75 -7.83 -7.69
C ASN A 81 13.22 -7.84 -8.13
N ASN A 82 13.59 -8.74 -9.05
CA ASN A 82 14.91 -8.72 -9.67
C ASN A 82 15.03 -7.54 -10.65
N LYS A 83 13.98 -7.27 -11.43
CA LYS A 83 13.98 -6.21 -12.43
C LYS A 83 13.96 -4.80 -11.82
N SER A 84 13.19 -4.60 -10.76
CA SER A 84 12.98 -3.31 -10.13
C SER A 84 13.01 -3.39 -8.61
N LYS A 85 13.85 -2.55 -8.00
CA LYS A 85 13.79 -2.26 -6.55
C LYS A 85 12.91 -1.04 -6.23
N PHE A 86 12.43 -0.36 -7.27
CA PHE A 86 11.69 0.89 -7.15
C PHE A 86 10.18 0.66 -7.05
N ILE A 87 9.68 -0.40 -7.70
CA ILE A 87 8.27 -0.80 -7.65
C ILE A 87 8.07 -1.86 -6.59
N THR A 88 7.11 -1.64 -5.68
CA THR A 88 6.69 -2.67 -4.72
C THR A 88 5.62 -3.55 -5.36
N SER A 89 5.81 -4.87 -5.31
CA SER A 89 4.86 -5.84 -5.82
C SER A 89 4.18 -6.58 -4.67
N ASN A 90 2.87 -6.78 -4.76
CA ASN A 90 2.10 -7.57 -3.79
C ASN A 90 1.11 -8.50 -4.50
N ILE A 91 1.01 -9.75 -4.05
CA ILE A 91 0.09 -10.73 -4.63
C ILE A 91 -1.28 -10.56 -3.96
N ASP A 92 -2.31 -10.37 -4.78
CA ASP A 92 -3.71 -10.39 -4.36
C ASP A 92 -4.31 -11.74 -4.74
N GLU A 93 -4.26 -12.69 -3.81
CA GLU A 93 -4.77 -14.05 -4.00
C GLU A 93 -6.27 -14.07 -4.31
N ARG A 94 -7.05 -13.20 -3.65
CA ARG A 94 -8.51 -13.13 -3.84
C ARG A 94 -8.86 -12.57 -5.21
N GLY A 95 -8.17 -11.50 -5.61
CA GLY A 95 -8.33 -10.89 -6.92
C GLY A 95 -7.63 -11.64 -8.06
N LYS A 96 -6.85 -12.68 -7.75
CA LYS A 96 -5.98 -13.40 -8.70
C LYS A 96 -5.15 -12.46 -9.58
N LYS A 97 -4.50 -11.48 -8.95
CA LYS A 97 -3.68 -10.46 -9.62
C LYS A 97 -2.45 -10.09 -8.81
N ILE A 98 -1.51 -9.39 -9.44
CA ILE A 98 -0.34 -8.83 -8.76
C ILE A 98 -0.46 -7.30 -8.82
N ASN A 99 -0.49 -6.66 -7.66
CA ASN A 99 -0.55 -5.22 -7.55
C ASN A 99 0.87 -4.65 -7.52
N LEU A 100 1.15 -3.74 -8.44
CA LEU A 100 2.40 -2.97 -8.45
C LEU A 100 2.10 -1.59 -7.89
N SER A 101 2.90 -1.13 -6.95
CA SER A 101 2.67 0.15 -6.28
C SER A 101 3.95 0.95 -6.18
N TRP A 102 3.78 2.27 -6.26
CA TRP A 102 4.83 3.24 -6.06
C TRP A 102 4.27 4.49 -5.37
N ALA A 103 5.06 5.11 -4.52
CA ALA A 103 4.69 6.37 -3.87
C ALA A 103 5.85 7.36 -3.93
N GLY A 104 5.56 8.59 -4.36
CA GLY A 104 6.59 9.61 -4.50
C GLY A 104 6.06 10.90 -5.07
N ASP A 105 6.93 11.69 -5.69
CA ASP A 105 6.61 12.98 -6.28
C ASP A 105 6.11 12.80 -7.72
N ASP A 106 5.01 13.46 -8.11
CA ASP A 106 4.40 13.34 -9.43
C ASP A 106 5.35 13.62 -10.60
N ARG A 107 6.39 14.43 -10.38
CA ARG A 107 7.46 14.70 -11.34
C ARG A 107 8.20 13.44 -11.82
N TYR A 108 8.24 12.37 -11.01
CA TYR A 108 8.89 11.11 -11.37
C TYR A 108 7.95 10.09 -12.03
N LYS A 109 6.68 10.46 -12.27
CA LYS A 109 5.70 9.60 -12.93
C LYS A 109 6.18 9.02 -14.28
N PRO A 110 6.87 9.77 -15.17
CA PRO A 110 7.41 9.19 -16.41
C PRO A 110 8.45 8.09 -16.15
N LEU A 111 9.27 8.23 -15.11
CA LEU A 111 10.27 7.23 -14.72
C LEU A 111 9.61 5.96 -14.18
N VAL A 112 8.55 6.11 -13.36
CA VAL A 112 7.73 4.97 -12.91
C VAL A 112 7.13 4.23 -14.10
N THR A 113 6.60 4.96 -15.09
CA THR A 113 5.99 4.35 -16.29
C THR A 113 7.02 3.58 -17.10
N ALA A 114 8.21 4.14 -17.30
CA ALA A 114 9.31 3.47 -17.99
C ALA A 114 9.74 2.19 -17.25
N GLU A 115 9.80 2.23 -15.92
CA GLU A 115 10.14 1.08 -15.08
C GLU A 115 9.08 -0.03 -15.18
N VAL A 116 7.80 0.31 -15.14
CA VAL A 116 6.69 -0.65 -15.33
C VAL A 116 6.72 -1.26 -16.74
N ASN A 117 7.02 -0.48 -17.77
CA ASN A 117 7.20 -0.99 -19.13
C ASN A 117 8.41 -1.94 -19.22
N ALA A 118 9.49 -1.63 -18.50
CA ALA A 118 10.66 -2.51 -18.43
C ALA A 118 10.38 -3.81 -17.67
N ILE A 119 9.55 -3.78 -16.61
CA ILE A 119 9.01 -4.95 -15.92
C ILE A 119 8.17 -5.79 -16.88
N HIS A 120 7.23 -5.16 -17.59
CA HIS A 120 6.37 -5.84 -18.56
C HIS A 120 7.22 -6.60 -19.57
N LYS A 121 8.21 -5.92 -20.18
CA LYS A 121 9.12 -6.53 -21.15
C LYS A 121 9.91 -7.69 -20.54
N ALA A 122 10.47 -7.53 -19.34
CA ALA A 122 11.25 -8.58 -18.68
C ALA A 122 10.43 -9.85 -18.42
N ILE A 123 9.16 -9.69 -18.03
CA ILE A 123 8.25 -10.83 -17.84
C ILE A 123 7.98 -11.51 -19.18
N ASN A 124 7.64 -10.75 -20.22
CA ASN A 124 7.43 -11.32 -21.56
C ASN A 124 8.67 -12.05 -22.10
N ASP A 125 9.85 -11.45 -21.94
CA ASP A 125 11.12 -12.07 -22.36
C ASP A 125 11.37 -13.39 -21.60
N TRP A 126 11.04 -13.44 -20.30
CA TRP A 126 11.09 -14.67 -19.50
C TRP A 126 10.10 -15.73 -20.01
N TYR A 127 8.85 -15.36 -20.29
CA TYR A 127 7.86 -16.29 -20.87
C TYR A 127 8.39 -16.88 -22.19
N ILE A 128 8.87 -16.03 -23.11
CA ILE A 128 9.40 -16.48 -24.40
C ILE A 128 10.57 -17.44 -24.21
N GLN A 129 11.46 -17.16 -23.26
CA GLN A 129 12.60 -18.01 -22.96
C GLN A 129 12.16 -19.35 -22.38
N ASP A 130 11.17 -19.36 -21.48
CA ASP A 130 10.59 -20.57 -20.91
C ASP A 130 9.95 -21.43 -22.00
N TYR A 131 9.15 -20.83 -22.89
CA TYR A 131 8.59 -21.50 -24.07
C TYR A 131 9.66 -22.12 -24.98
N LYS A 132 10.72 -21.38 -25.31
CA LYS A 132 11.84 -21.91 -26.13
C LYS A 132 12.54 -23.08 -25.45
N THR A 133 12.76 -22.96 -24.14
CA THR A 133 13.42 -24.00 -23.33
C THR A 133 12.61 -25.29 -23.38
N TYR A 134 11.31 -25.22 -23.07
CA TYR A 134 10.45 -26.40 -23.09
C TYR A 134 10.17 -26.93 -24.49
N LYS A 135 10.15 -26.09 -25.52
CA LYS A 135 10.07 -26.54 -26.92
C LYS A 135 11.29 -27.38 -27.30
N SER A 136 12.49 -26.93 -26.94
CA SER A 136 13.73 -27.69 -27.15
C SER A 136 13.68 -29.02 -26.40
N ILE A 137 13.25 -28.98 -25.14
CA ILE A 137 13.08 -30.18 -24.31
C ILE A 137 12.10 -31.15 -24.98
N VAL A 138 10.91 -30.71 -25.41
CA VAL A 138 9.89 -31.57 -26.05
C VAL A 138 10.35 -32.14 -27.40
N ASN A 139 11.11 -31.39 -28.19
CA ASN A 139 11.58 -31.83 -29.51
C ASN A 139 12.75 -32.83 -29.45
N ASN A 140 13.57 -32.79 -28.40
CA ASN A 140 14.81 -33.57 -28.31
C ASN A 140 14.64 -34.92 -27.58
N GLN A 141 13.51 -35.61 -27.79
CA GLN A 141 12.98 -36.50 -26.75
C GLN A 141 12.59 -37.91 -27.19
N ASP A 142 13.59 -38.78 -27.10
CA ASP A 142 13.45 -40.23 -26.97
C ASP A 142 13.32 -40.69 -25.48
N SER A 143 13.40 -39.83 -24.44
CA SER A 143 13.39 -40.30 -23.02
C SER A 143 13.24 -39.28 -21.84
N ASN A 144 12.22 -38.41 -21.77
CA ASN A 144 12.01 -37.51 -20.60
C ASN A 144 11.10 -38.19 -19.62
N TYR A 145 11.41 -37.96 -18.35
CA TYR A 145 10.60 -38.26 -17.18
C TYR A 145 9.12 -37.78 -17.26
N ILE A 146 8.80 -36.77 -18.08
CA ILE A 146 7.43 -36.22 -18.21
C ILE A 146 6.67 -36.90 -19.38
N ASN A 147 7.37 -37.64 -20.25
CA ASN A 147 6.81 -38.27 -21.44
C ASN A 147 5.67 -39.24 -21.05
N GLY A 148 4.52 -39.13 -21.72
CA GLY A 148 3.33 -39.94 -21.42
C GLY A 148 2.40 -39.40 -20.33
N THR A 149 2.66 -38.22 -19.76
CA THR A 149 1.74 -37.57 -18.80
C THR A 149 0.84 -36.53 -19.47
N GLU A 150 -0.32 -36.25 -18.85
CA GLU A 150 -1.22 -35.16 -19.30
C GLU A 150 -0.50 -33.79 -19.32
N THR A 151 0.36 -33.54 -18.34
CA THR A 151 1.17 -32.31 -18.25
C THR A 151 2.10 -32.16 -19.45
N TYR A 152 2.74 -33.26 -19.89
CA TYR A 152 3.57 -33.25 -21.10
C TYR A 152 2.75 -33.00 -22.35
N ALA A 153 1.58 -33.62 -22.50
CA ALA A 153 0.69 -33.37 -23.63
C ALA A 153 0.28 -31.89 -23.72
N LYS A 154 -0.08 -31.27 -22.57
CA LYS A 154 -0.40 -29.84 -22.49
C LYS A 154 0.78 -28.96 -22.91
N VAL A 155 1.99 -29.23 -22.40
CA VAL A 155 3.20 -28.47 -22.72
C VAL A 155 3.63 -28.66 -24.18
N ALA A 156 3.52 -29.88 -24.72
CA ALA A 156 3.82 -30.17 -26.11
C ALA A 156 2.86 -29.43 -27.07
N LEU A 157 1.57 -29.38 -26.76
CA LEU A 157 0.59 -28.60 -27.52
C LEU A 157 0.89 -27.09 -27.48
N LEU A 158 1.19 -26.57 -26.29
CA LEU A 158 1.52 -25.16 -26.07
C LEU A 158 2.81 -24.71 -26.78
N THR A 159 3.79 -25.60 -26.94
CA THR A 159 5.08 -25.30 -27.58
C THR A 159 5.10 -25.57 -29.09
N LYS A 160 4.17 -26.41 -29.57
CA LYS A 160 3.98 -26.72 -31.00
C LYS A 160 3.24 -25.62 -31.74
N THR A 161 2.26 -24.99 -31.09
CA THR A 161 1.65 -23.75 -31.55
C THR A 161 2.70 -22.64 -31.39
N ASN A 162 3.06 -21.96 -32.48
CA ASN A 162 4.22 -21.05 -32.52
C ASN A 162 3.90 -19.74 -31.75
N THR A 163 3.97 -19.77 -30.42
CA THR A 163 3.68 -18.60 -29.54
C THR A 163 4.84 -17.59 -29.49
N SER A 164 5.92 -17.80 -30.24
CA SER A 164 7.06 -16.87 -30.34
C SER A 164 6.68 -15.47 -30.86
N GLY A 165 5.45 -15.28 -31.36
CA GLY A 165 4.90 -13.98 -31.77
C GLY A 165 3.91 -13.35 -30.79
N GLU A 166 3.31 -14.09 -29.85
CA GLU A 166 2.29 -13.55 -28.94
C GLU A 166 2.95 -12.85 -27.75
N ARG A 167 3.04 -11.52 -27.79
CA ARG A 167 3.69 -10.70 -26.75
C ARG A 167 2.76 -10.32 -25.57
N ASN A 168 1.66 -11.04 -25.40
CA ASN A 168 0.60 -10.68 -24.45
C ASN A 168 0.40 -11.77 -23.38
N PHE A 169 1.48 -12.26 -22.76
CA PHE A 169 1.40 -13.23 -21.67
C PHE A 169 0.82 -12.62 -20.39
N ILE A 170 1.00 -11.32 -20.23
CA ILE A 170 0.49 -10.51 -19.13
C ILE A 170 -0.18 -9.26 -19.66
N SER A 171 -1.12 -8.72 -18.88
CA SER A 171 -1.59 -7.34 -19.02
C SER A 171 -1.22 -6.56 -17.78
N ILE A 172 -0.84 -5.31 -17.97
CA ILE A 172 -0.74 -4.34 -16.89
C ILE A 172 -1.78 -3.26 -17.18
N ASN A 173 -2.75 -3.13 -16.28
CA ASN A 173 -3.84 -2.16 -16.42
C ASN A 173 -3.32 -0.71 -16.37
N THR A 174 -4.16 0.22 -16.82
CA THR A 174 -3.87 1.66 -16.71
C THR A 174 -3.63 2.07 -15.27
N GLU A 175 -2.71 3.00 -15.08
CA GLU A 175 -2.33 3.51 -13.77
C GLU A 175 -3.52 4.12 -13.01
N ILE A 176 -3.62 3.80 -11.72
CA ILE A 176 -4.52 4.46 -10.79
C ILE A 176 -3.68 5.41 -9.93
N VAL A 177 -3.81 6.71 -10.18
CA VAL A 177 -3.07 7.75 -9.48
C VAL A 177 -3.93 8.38 -8.39
N ASN A 178 -3.48 8.28 -7.14
CA ASN A 178 -4.13 8.89 -5.99
C ASN A 178 -3.20 9.91 -5.34
N LYS A 179 -3.74 11.04 -4.86
CA LYS A 179 -2.97 11.92 -3.97
C LYS A 179 -2.62 11.18 -2.69
N LYS A 180 -1.36 11.27 -2.26
CA LYS A 180 -0.88 10.62 -1.04
C LYS A 180 -1.60 11.17 0.19
N TYR A 181 -1.84 12.47 0.23
CA TYR A 181 -2.55 13.14 1.31
C TYR A 181 -3.85 13.74 0.78
N LYS A 182 -4.98 13.31 1.35
CA LYS A 182 -6.31 13.87 1.07
C LYS A 182 -6.50 15.12 1.95
N PRO A 183 -6.58 16.33 1.38
CA PRO A 183 -6.62 17.57 2.17
C PRO A 183 -7.75 17.60 3.20
N ALA A 184 -8.96 17.19 2.80
CA ALA A 184 -10.13 17.15 3.69
C ALA A 184 -9.92 16.24 4.90
N LEU A 185 -9.33 15.05 4.71
CA LEU A 185 -9.06 14.12 5.82
C LEU A 185 -8.01 14.69 6.77
N ILE A 186 -6.91 15.24 6.25
CA ILE A 186 -5.83 15.80 7.07
C ILE A 186 -6.32 17.02 7.86
N MET A 187 -7.08 17.92 7.24
CA MET A 187 -7.64 19.09 7.93
C MET A 187 -8.64 18.67 9.01
N THR A 188 -9.53 17.73 8.72
CA THR A 188 -10.53 17.25 9.70
C THR A 188 -9.86 16.59 10.89
N LEU A 189 -8.86 15.73 10.64
CA LEU A 189 -8.11 15.09 11.71
C LEU A 189 -7.32 16.10 12.55
N THR A 190 -6.71 17.10 11.91
CA THR A 190 -6.01 18.20 12.58
C THR A 190 -6.95 18.97 13.48
N LEU A 191 -8.17 19.29 13.00
CA LEU A 191 -9.19 19.99 13.78
C LEU A 191 -9.56 19.20 15.05
N ILE A 192 -9.88 17.91 14.89
CA ILE A 192 -10.25 17.04 16.01
C ILE A 192 -9.11 16.97 17.03
N MET A 193 -7.88 16.70 16.57
CA MET A 193 -6.71 16.60 17.43
C MET A 193 -6.38 17.92 18.12
N ALA A 194 -6.55 19.05 17.44
CA ALA A 194 -6.28 20.35 18.02
C ALA A 194 -7.23 20.66 19.19
N ILE A 195 -8.52 20.34 19.05
CA ILE A 195 -9.51 20.49 20.12
C ILE A 195 -9.16 19.60 21.31
N ILE A 196 -8.84 18.31 21.06
CA ILE A 196 -8.49 17.35 22.11
C ILE A 196 -7.24 17.83 22.86
N LEU A 197 -6.15 18.13 22.16
CA LEU A 197 -4.89 18.53 22.78
C LEU A 197 -5.03 19.85 23.55
N SER A 198 -5.74 20.83 22.99
CA SER A 198 -5.95 22.11 23.66
C SER A 198 -6.82 21.97 24.92
N SER A 199 -7.90 21.19 24.85
CA SER A 199 -8.76 20.93 25.99
C SER A 199 -8.00 20.19 27.09
N SER A 200 -7.28 19.12 26.73
CA SER A 200 -6.41 18.37 27.64
C SER A 200 -5.37 19.26 28.32
N TYR A 201 -4.72 20.16 27.58
CA TYR A 201 -3.77 21.13 28.16
C TYR A 201 -4.41 21.98 29.26
N HIS A 202 -5.59 22.57 29.00
CA HIS A 202 -6.27 23.41 29.99
C HIS A 202 -6.74 22.62 31.22
N ILE A 203 -7.22 21.40 31.02
CA ILE A 203 -7.63 20.50 32.11
C ILE A 203 -6.42 20.14 32.97
N ILE A 204 -5.33 19.66 32.37
CA ILE A 204 -4.10 19.29 33.08
C ILE A 204 -3.55 20.49 33.85
N LYS A 205 -3.50 21.66 33.21
CA LYS A 205 -3.02 22.89 33.86
C LYS A 205 -3.85 23.25 35.09
N ARG A 206 -5.18 23.13 35.01
CA ARG A 206 -6.07 23.33 36.16
C ARG A 206 -5.79 22.33 37.27
N SER A 207 -5.73 21.04 36.94
CA SER A 207 -5.48 19.98 37.92
C SER A 207 -4.15 20.14 38.65
N VAL A 208 -3.10 20.56 37.93
CA VAL A 208 -1.78 20.84 38.53
C VAL A 208 -1.83 22.03 39.50
N LEU A 209 -2.56 23.09 39.15
CA LEU A 209 -2.75 24.25 40.02
C LEU A 209 -3.55 23.90 41.27
N ASP A 210 -4.66 23.17 41.13
CA ASP A 210 -5.50 22.73 42.25
C ASP A 210 -4.73 21.82 43.20
N TYR A 211 -3.91 20.91 42.66
CA TYR A 211 -3.01 20.07 43.44
C TYR A 211 -1.99 20.90 44.24
N LYS A 212 -1.31 21.85 43.59
CA LYS A 212 -0.33 22.72 44.24
C LYS A 212 -0.95 23.56 45.36
N ASN A 213 -2.14 24.11 45.13
CA ASN A 213 -2.83 24.95 46.11
C ASN A 213 -3.26 24.13 47.34
N LYS A 214 -3.77 22.90 47.16
CA LYS A 214 -4.09 21.99 48.28
C LYS A 214 -2.84 21.57 49.05
N SER A 215 -1.75 21.28 48.35
CA SER A 215 -0.47 20.94 48.98
C SER A 215 0.07 22.10 49.83
N ASN A 216 -0.06 23.34 49.38
CA ASN A 216 0.43 24.51 50.11
C ASN A 216 -0.49 24.92 51.27
N GLY A 217 -1.80 24.69 51.16
CA GLY A 217 -2.77 24.95 52.23
C GLY A 217 -2.77 23.92 53.37
N SER A 218 -2.07 22.79 53.21
CA SER A 218 -1.94 21.75 54.24
C SER A 218 -0.79 21.99 55.24
N PHE A 219 -0.05 23.09 55.09
CA PHE A 219 1.10 23.45 55.94
C PHE A 219 0.83 24.64 56.90
N TYR A 220 -0.43 25.07 57.03
CA TYR A 220 -0.88 26.06 58.02
C TYR A 220 -1.99 25.50 58.91
#